data_AF-A0A2V8ULE2-F1
#
_entry.id   AF-A0A2V8ULE2-F1
#
_cell.length_a   1.000
_cell.length_b   1.000
_cell.length_c   1.000
_cell.angle_alpha   90.00
_cell.angle_beta   90.00
_cell.angle_gamma   90.00
#
_symmetry.space_group_name_H-M   'P 1'
#
loop_
_entity.id
_entity.type
_entity.pdbx_description
1 polymer ?
#
loop_
_entity_poly.entity_id
_entity_poly.type
_entity_poly.pdbx_seq_one_letter_code
_entity_poly.pdbx_strand_id
1 'polypeptide(L)' 'MRRFACALYARVSSKDQYCEMQLTDLRAHAKRADWDIIEYIEKASAKG' A
#
# COMPACT_ATOMS: atom_id res chain seq x y z
N MET A 1 25.08 3.88 0.17
CA MET A 1 23.89 4.49 0.82
C MET A 1 23.04 3.39 1.40
N ARG A 2 22.50 3.56 2.61
CA ARG A 2 21.64 2.57 3.26
C ARG A 2 20.20 2.82 2.80
N ARG A 3 19.53 1.79 2.28
CA ARG A 3 18.10 1.85 1.94
C ARG A 3 17.27 1.53 3.18
N PHE A 4 16.13 2.20 3.31
CA PHE A 4 15.17 1.95 4.37
C PHE A 4 14.14 0.93 3.89
N ALA A 5 13.80 -0.04 4.75
CA ALA A 5 12.70 -0.95 4.48
C ALA A 5 11.35 -0.24 4.75
N CYS A 6 10.40 -0.37 3.84
CA CYS A 6 9.10 0.26 3.89
C CYS A 6 8.00 -0.79 3.67
N ALA A 7 7.08 -0.92 4.63
CA ALA A 7 5.90 -1.76 4.48
C ALA A 7 4.71 -0.91 4.04
N LEU A 8 4.04 -1.29 2.95
CA LEU A 8 2.81 -0.64 2.47
C LEU A 8 1.59 -1.48 2.83
N TYR A 9 0.60 -0.84 3.46
CA TYR A 9 -0.70 -1.43 3.79
C TYR A 9 -1.81 -0.55 3.23
N ALA A 10 -2.75 -1.16 2.51
CA ALA A 10 -3.88 -0.47 1.91
C ALA A 10 -5.16 -1.27 2.19
N ARG A 11 -6.22 -0.56 2.61
CA ARG A 11 -7.53 -1.12 2.92
C ARG A 11 -8.64 -0.24 2.38
N VAL A 12 -9.72 -0.87 1.97
CA VAL A 12 -10.97 -0.24 1.54
C VAL A 12 -12.12 -0.79 2.37
N SER A 13 -13.12 0.05 2.65
CA SER A 13 -14.24 -0.32 3.52
C SER A 13 -15.40 -0.98 2.79
N SER A 14 -15.56 -0.73 1.49
CA SER A 14 -16.64 -1.30 0.68
C SER A 14 -16.10 -2.19 -0.45
N LYS A 15 -16.94 -3.16 -0.88
CA LYS A 15 -16.57 -4.13 -1.92
C LYS A 15 -16.30 -3.51 -3.30
N ASP A 16 -16.87 -2.34 -3.57
CA ASP A 16 -16.76 -1.64 -4.85
C ASP A 16 -15.58 -0.66 -4.91
N GLN A 17 -14.76 -0.63 -3.85
CA GLN A 17 -13.55 0.18 -3.79
C GLN A 17 -12.32 -0.69 -4.07
N TYR A 18 -11.32 -0.10 -4.73
CA TYR A 18 -10.06 -0.77 -5.04
C TYR A 18 -8.88 -0.04 -4.38
N CYS A 19 -7.91 -0.79 -3.88
CA CYS A 19 -6.71 -0.24 -3.26
C CYS A 19 -5.71 0.34 -4.28
N GLU A 20 -5.95 0.20 -5.59
CA GLU A 20 -4.96 0.53 -6.62
C GLU A 20 -4.55 2.01 -6.61
N MET A 21 -5.47 2.94 -6.35
CA MET A 21 -5.13 4.36 -6.24
C MET A 21 -4.25 4.65 -5.01
N GLN A 22 -4.60 4.10 -3.84
CA GLN A 22 -3.82 4.26 -2.61
C GLN A 22 -2.39 3.71 -2.78
N LEU A 23 -2.27 2.55 -3.41
CA LEU A 23 -0.97 1.90 -3.64
C LEU A 23 -0.12 2.65 -4.66
N THR A 24 -0.73 3.29 -5.67
CA THR A 24 0.00 4.04 -6.70
C THR A 24 0.81 5.19 -6.10
N ASP A 25 0.21 5.99 -5.24
CA ASP A 25 0.88 7.14 -4.63
C ASP A 25 1.96 6.72 -3.63
N LEU A 26 1.67 5.69 -2.82
CA LEU A 26 2.60 5.14 -1.84
C LEU A 26 3.85 4.54 -2.50
N ARG A 27 3.67 3.77 -3.58
CA ARG A 27 4.77 3.22 -4.39
C ARG A 27 5.60 4.34 -5.01
N ALA A 28 4.96 5.36 -5.57
CA ALA A 28 5.66 6.48 -6.19
C ALA A 28 6.49 7.26 -5.17
N HIS A 29 6.00 7.43 -3.94
CA HIS A 29 6.75 8.05 -2.86
C HIS A 29 7.97 7.23 -2.44
N ALA A 30 7.77 5.95 -2.10
CA ALA A 30 8.86 5.08 -1.66
C ALA A 30 9.94 4.91 -2.75
N LYS A 31 9.54 4.88 -4.03
CA LYS A 31 10.47 4.87 -5.16
C LYS A 31 11.30 6.15 -5.26
N ARG A 32 10.71 7.34 -5.06
CA ARG A 32 11.46 8.62 -5.04
C ARG A 32 12.44 8.72 -3.87
N ALA A 33 12.14 8.03 -2.77
CA ALA A 33 12.96 8.00 -1.57
C ALA A 33 14.05 6.91 -1.58
N ASP A 34 14.13 6.08 -2.63
CA ASP A 34 15.03 4.91 -2.74
C ASP A 34 14.87 3.92 -1.57
N TRP A 35 13.62 3.64 -1.18
CA TRP A 35 13.29 2.67 -0.13
C TRP A 35 12.97 1.29 -0.71
N ASP A 36 13.28 0.23 0.05
CA ASP A 36 12.93 -1.15 -0.31
C ASP A 36 11.51 -1.47 0.18
N ILE A 37 10.60 -1.85 -0.73
CA ILE A 37 9.15 -1.96 -0.47
C ILE A 37 8.73 -3.41 -0.23
N ILE A 38 7.93 -3.65 0.83
CA ILE A 38 7.18 -4.89 1.09
C ILE A 38 5.68 -4.54 1.13
N GLU A 39 4.83 -5.27 0.39
CA GLU A 39 3.41 -4.94 0.27
C GLU A 39 2.48 -5.97 0.93
N TYR A 40 1.50 -5.48 1.69
CA TYR A 40 0.43 -6.27 2.29
C TYR A 40 -0.92 -5.72 1.81
N ILE A 41 -1.62 -6.50 0.98
CA ILE A 41 -2.92 -6.13 0.41
C ILE A 41 -4.01 -6.95 1.09
N GLU A 42 -4.90 -6.31 1.85
CA GLU A 42 -5.99 -6.97 2.57
C GLU A 42 -7.35 -6.57 1.98
N LYS A 43 -8.17 -7.57 1.60
CA LYS A 43 -9.60 -7.40 1.25
C LYS A 43 -10.46 -7.92 2.40
N ALA A 44 -10.50 -7.21 3.52
CA ALA A 44 -11.43 -7.51 4.60
C ALA A 44 -12.78 -6.81 4.35
N SER A 45 -13.77 -7.53 3.82
CA SER A 45 -15.17 -7.09 3.88
C SER A 45 -15.62 -7.26 5.33
N ALA A 46 -15.77 -6.16 6.08
CA ALA A 46 -16.45 -6.21 7.38
C ALA A 46 -17.89 -6.69 7.14
N LYS A 47 -18.16 -7.97 7.42
CA LYS A 47 -19.54 -8.43 7.62
C LYS A 47 -19.92 -8.01 9.04
N GLY A 48 -20.63 -6.89 9.13
CA GLY A 48 -21.54 -6.65 10.24
C GLY A 48 -22.74 -7.58 10.15
#